data_AF-A0A6A2EYE8-F1
#
_entry.id   AF-A0A6A2EYE8-F1
#
_cell.length_a   1.000
_cell.length_b   1.000
_cell.length_c   1.000
_cell.angle_alpha   90.00
_cell.angle_beta   90.00
_cell.angle_gamma   90.00
#
_symmetry.space_group_name_H-M   'P 1'
#
loop_
_entity.id
_entity.type
_entity.pdbx_description
1 polymer ?
#
loop_
_entity_poly.entity_id
_entity_poly.type
_entity_poly.pdbx_seq_one_letter_code
_entity_poly.pdbx_strand_id
1 'polypeptide(L)'
;MSKELIINGLSIWVTVEPPLVYQQDQNAYIQSDKYLCFYNLNDPKMILGEIIKNEHGKPILFDSPDAAEEYANVYLTEKYK
;
A
#
# COMPACT_ATOMS: atom_id res chain seq x y z
N MET A 1 8.10 3.64 -0.14
CA MET A 1 8.93 2.97 0.89
C MET A 1 8.49 1.53 0.98
N SER A 2 9.41 0.57 1.10
CA SER A 2 9.08 -0.86 1.21
C SER A 2 9.63 -1.45 2.50
N LYS A 3 8.84 -2.29 3.17
CA LYS A 3 9.15 -2.88 4.48
C LYS A 3 8.69 -4.34 4.52
N GLU A 4 9.49 -5.19 5.14
CA GLU A 4 9.14 -6.59 5.38
C GLU A 4 8.36 -6.73 6.70
N LEU A 5 7.25 -7.44 6.66
CA LEU A 5 6.48 -7.89 7.82
C LEU A 5 6.52 -9.41 7.89
N ILE A 6 6.81 -9.95 9.07
CA ILE A 6 6.75 -11.40 9.31
C ILE A 6 5.43 -11.72 10.01
N ILE A 7 4.50 -12.36 9.29
CA ILE A 7 3.17 -12.70 9.77
C ILE A 7 2.99 -14.21 9.64
N ASN A 8 2.84 -14.91 10.77
CA ASN A 8 2.69 -16.37 10.80
C ASN A 8 3.78 -17.16 10.03
N GLY A 9 5.02 -16.66 10.08
CA GLY A 9 6.15 -17.27 9.37
C GLY A 9 6.21 -16.97 7.87
N LEU A 10 5.26 -16.19 7.33
CA LEU A 10 5.29 -15.65 5.98
C LEU A 10 5.98 -14.29 5.99
N SER A 11 6.92 -14.10 5.06
CA SER A 11 7.48 -12.80 4.74
C SER A 11 6.53 -12.08 3.79
N ILE A 12 5.97 -10.95 4.23
CA ILE A 12 5.06 -10.13 3.45
C ILE A 12 5.67 -8.74 3.31
N TRP A 13 5.90 -8.32 2.08
CA TRP A 13 6.50 -7.03 1.77
C TRP A 13 5.42 -6.00 1.54
N VAL A 14 5.41 -4.96 2.35
CA VAL A 14 4.49 -3.84 2.25
C VAL A 14 5.21 -2.68 1.58
N THR A 15 4.61 -2.13 0.54
CA THR A 15 5.10 -0.95 -0.17
C THR A 15 4.08 0.16 -0.07
N VAL A 16 4.51 1.32 0.41
CA VAL A 16 3.68 2.52 0.51
C VAL A 16 4.19 3.58 -0.46
N GLU A 17 3.30 4.02 -1.34
CA GLU A 17 3.62 4.99 -2.39
C GLU A 17 2.49 5.98 -2.60
N PRO A 18 2.81 7.26 -2.82
CA PRO A 18 1.81 8.26 -3.18
C PRO A 18 1.34 8.03 -4.64
N PRO A 19 0.03 8.00 -4.91
CA PRO A 19 -0.46 7.88 -6.27
C PRO A 19 -0.16 9.15 -7.08
N LEU A 20 0.11 8.95 -8.36
CA LEU A 20 0.12 10.03 -9.34
C LEU A 20 -1.33 10.35 -9.73
N VAL A 21 -1.72 11.61 -9.53
CA VAL A 21 -3.05 12.12 -9.89
C VAL A 21 -2.88 13.06 -11.07
N TYR A 22 -3.64 12.84 -12.13
CA TYR A 22 -3.65 13.75 -13.26
C TYR A 22 -4.43 15.01 -12.91
N GLN A 23 -3.75 16.15 -12.91
CA GLN A 23 -4.34 17.47 -12.71
C GLN A 23 -4.59 18.13 -14.07
N GLN A 24 -5.86 18.23 -14.45
CA GLN A 24 -6.28 18.79 -15.75
C GLN A 24 -5.81 20.24 -15.94
N ASP A 25 -5.90 21.08 -14.90
CA ASP A 25 -5.54 22.50 -14.97
C ASP A 25 -4.05 22.73 -15.32
N GLN A 26 -3.19 21.81 -14.91
CA GLN A 26 -1.74 21.87 -15.15
C GLN A 26 -1.30 20.94 -16.29
N ASN A 27 -2.21 20.17 -16.86
CA ASN A 27 -1.93 19.10 -17.82
C ASN A 27 -0.76 18.20 -17.38
N ALA A 28 -0.71 17.85 -16.09
CA ALA A 28 0.43 17.17 -15.48
C ALA A 28 -0.02 16.13 -14.45
N TYR A 29 0.81 15.12 -14.24
CA TYR A 29 0.66 14.20 -13.11
C TYR A 29 1.35 14.78 -11.89
N ILE A 30 0.60 15.01 -10.83
CA ILE A 30 1.12 15.47 -9.55
C ILE A 30 1.07 14.33 -8.53
N GLN A 31 2.06 14.32 -7.63
CA GLN A 31 2.05 13.41 -6.51
C GLN A 31 0.94 13.83 -5.54
N SER A 32 0.05 12.90 -5.20
CA SER A 32 -0.98 13.15 -4.18
C SER A 32 -0.34 13.36 -2.80
N ASP A 33 -1.05 14.11 -1.96
CA ASP A 33 -0.82 14.20 -0.52
C ASP A 33 -1.22 12.92 0.23
N LYS A 34 -1.90 11.99 -0.45
CA LYS A 34 -2.31 10.69 0.08
C LYS A 34 -1.34 9.60 -0.31
N TYR A 35 -1.48 8.46 0.35
CA TYR A 35 -0.67 7.27 0.14
C TYR A 35 -1.53 6.06 -0.14
N LEU A 36 -1.03 5.20 -1.02
CA LEU A 36 -1.56 3.87 -1.27
C LEU A 36 -0.64 2.83 -0.63
N CYS A 37 -1.25 1.74 -0.17
CA CYS A 37 -0.53 0.63 0.42
C CYS A 37 -0.69 -0.62 -0.45
N PHE A 38 0.42 -1.25 -0.78
CA PHE A 38 0.51 -2.49 -1.54
C PHE A 38 1.20 -3.55 -0.69
N TYR A 39 0.89 -4.81 -0.90
CA TYR A 39 1.60 -5.91 -0.27
C TYR A 39 1.90 -7.05 -1.24
N ASN A 40 3.02 -7.73 -1.05
CA ASN A 40 3.43 -8.87 -1.87
C ASN A 40 3.97 -9.99 -0.96
N LEU A 41 3.62 -11.22 -1.28
CA LEU A 41 4.18 -12.42 -0.62
C LEU A 41 5.58 -12.78 -1.16
N ASN A 42 6.00 -12.12 -2.24
CA ASN A 42 7.32 -12.26 -2.87
C ASN A 42 8.12 -10.95 -2.74
N ASP A 43 9.44 -11.01 -2.97
CA ASP A 43 10.35 -9.86 -2.91
C ASP A 43 9.82 -8.66 -3.74
N PRO A 44 9.79 -7.44 -3.16
CA PRO A 44 9.15 -6.27 -3.75
C PRO A 44 9.86 -5.75 -5.01
N LYS A 45 11.06 -6.25 -5.32
CA LYS A 45 11.84 -5.83 -6.49
C LYS A 45 11.24 -6.27 -7.83
N MET A 46 10.27 -7.19 -7.84
CA MET A 46 9.78 -7.80 -9.08
C MET A 46 8.43 -7.28 -9.57
N ILE A 47 7.46 -7.00 -8.68
CA ILE A 47 6.08 -6.65 -9.07
C ILE A 47 5.46 -5.74 -8.00
N LEU A 48 4.76 -4.67 -8.43
CA LEU A 48 3.84 -3.90 -7.58
C LEU A 48 2.78 -4.85 -7.02
N GLY A 49 2.83 -5.09 -5.70
CA GLY A 49 1.99 -6.05 -5.01
C GLY A 49 0.48 -5.78 -5.10
N GLU A 50 -0.32 -6.59 -4.40
CA GLU A 50 -1.75 -6.37 -4.29
C GLU A 50 -2.03 -5.10 -3.46
N ILE A 51 -2.89 -4.22 -3.99
CA ILE A 51 -3.28 -2.99 -3.29
C ILE A 51 -4.29 -3.30 -2.18
N ILE A 52 -4.10 -2.70 -1.00
CA ILE A 52 -5.05 -2.78 0.10
C ILE A 52 -6.31 -1.98 -0.26
N LYS A 53 -7.46 -2.66 -0.15
CA LYS A 53 -8.77 -2.15 -0.51
C LYS A 53 -9.71 -2.20 0.68
N ASN A 54 -10.72 -1.33 0.66
CA ASN A 54 -11.85 -1.41 1.59
C ASN A 54 -12.81 -2.55 1.21
N GLU A 55 -13.85 -2.74 2.03
CA GLU A 55 -14.90 -3.75 1.84
C GLU A 55 -15.65 -3.64 0.51
N HIS A 56 -15.63 -2.46 -0.13
CA HIS A 56 -16.23 -2.21 -1.44
C HIS A 56 -15.24 -2.42 -2.61
N GLY A 57 -14.03 -2.91 -2.34
CA GLY A 57 -13.00 -3.16 -3.34
C GLY A 57 -12.30 -1.91 -3.87
N LYS A 58 -12.48 -0.75 -3.21
CA LYS A 58 -11.79 0.50 -3.59
C LYS A 58 -10.47 0.64 -2.82
N PRO A 59 -9.40 1.17 -3.44
CA PRO A 59 -8.16 1.46 -2.74
C PRO A 59 -8.38 2.37 -1.53
N ILE A 60 -7.74 2.05 -0.42
CA ILE A 60 -7.72 2.92 0.76
C ILE A 60 -6.61 3.95 0.58
N LEU A 61 -6.95 5.22 0.78
CA LEU A 61 -6.02 6.33 0.77
C LEU A 61 -5.67 6.70 2.21
N PHE A 62 -4.38 6.81 2.50
CA PHE A 62 -3.85 7.14 3.83
C PHE A 62 -3.25 8.53 3.85
N ASP A 63 -3.31 9.21 4.98
CA ASP A 63 -2.75 10.57 5.15
C ASP A 63 -1.24 10.57 5.37
N SER A 64 -0.66 9.44 5.78
CA SER A 64 0.78 9.29 5.97
C SER A 64 1.23 7.86 5.64
N PRO A 65 2.53 7.65 5.36
CA PRO A 65 3.08 6.32 5.18
C PRO A 65 2.94 5.46 6.45
N ASP A 66 3.15 6.05 7.62
CA ASP A 66 3.07 5.33 8.90
C ASP A 66 1.65 4.78 9.13
N ALA A 67 0.61 5.57 8.85
CA ALA A 67 -0.78 5.13 8.98
C ALA A 67 -1.11 3.97 8.00
N ALA A 68 -0.54 4.01 6.79
CA ALA A 68 -0.68 2.94 5.82
C ALA A 68 -0.01 1.64 6.31
N GLU A 69 1.20 1.74 6.88
CA GLU A 69 1.93 0.59 7.42
C GLU A 69 1.25 -0.04 8.64
N GLU A 70 0.79 0.79 9.59
CA GLU A 70 0.07 0.32 10.78
C GLU A 70 -1.20 -0.43 10.38
N TYR A 71 -1.97 0.14 9.44
CA TYR A 71 -3.17 -0.52 8.92
C TYR A 71 -2.82 -1.82 8.21
N ALA A 72 -1.78 -1.83 7.37
CA ALA A 72 -1.35 -3.03 6.65
C ALA A 72 -0.98 -4.16 7.62
N ASN A 73 -0.27 -3.86 8.70
CA ASN A 73 0.10 -4.86 9.69
C ASN A 73 -1.13 -5.52 10.32
N VAL A 74 -2.14 -4.73 10.73
CA VAL A 74 -3.40 -5.26 11.28
C VAL A 74 -4.16 -6.08 10.24
N TYR A 75 -4.39 -5.49 9.06
CA TYR A 75 -5.14 -6.12 7.97
C TYR A 75 -4.53 -7.45 7.53
N LEU A 76 -3.21 -7.49 7.33
CA LEU A 76 -2.52 -8.70 6.88
C LEU A 76 -2.44 -9.75 7.99
N THR A 77 -2.32 -9.33 9.25
CA THR A 77 -2.38 -10.26 10.38
C THR A 77 -3.75 -10.95 10.45
N GLU A 78 -4.84 -10.22 10.21
CA GLU A 78 -6.18 -10.81 10.17
C GLU A 78 -6.38 -11.70 8.94
N LYS A 79 -5.89 -11.26 7.77
CA LYS A 79 -6.03 -11.99 6.51
C LYS A 79 -5.28 -13.32 6.48
N TYR A 80 -4.11 -13.37 7.11
CA TYR A 80 -3.22 -14.54 7.12
C TYR A 80 -3.13 -15.22 8.49
N LYS A 81 -4.06 -14.91 9.40
CA LYS A 81 -4.21 -15.56 10.72
C LYS A 81 -4.44 -17.06 10.60
#